data_AF-A0A811KPW1-F1
#
_entry.id   AF-A0A811KPW1-F1
#
_cell.length_a   1.000
_cell.length_b   1.000
_cell.length_c   1.000
_cell.angle_alpha   90.00
_cell.angle_beta   90.00
_cell.angle_gamma   90.00
#
_symmetry.space_group_name_H-M   'P 1'
#
loop_
_entity.id
_entity.type
_entity.pdbx_description
1 polymer ?
#
loop_
_entity_poly.entity_id
_entity_poly.type
_entity_poly.pdbx_seq_one_letter_code
_entity_poly.pdbx_strand_id
1 'polypeptide(L)'
;MRYECNNKPGRRWLRQHPKILDLPWKANVKRAEKSNAIDQLVSGISDDEESWNTYFSEKVQPFSREERQEWLSQLTDVIVSSDAFFPFRDNIDCAKHFGVKYVASPGGSTRDEDVIQACNEHGMVLIHTGLRLFHH
;
A
#
# COMPACT_ATOMS: atom_id res chain seq x y z
N MET A 1 2.31 14.56 13.78
CA MET A 1 1.72 13.38 13.11
C MET A 1 2.87 12.57 12.53
N ARG A 2 3.21 11.41 13.11
CA ARG A 2 4.15 10.47 12.46
C ARG A 2 3.36 9.79 11.34
N TYR A 3 3.88 9.72 10.12
CA TYR A 3 3.31 8.83 9.11
C TYR A 3 3.68 7.42 9.54
N GLU A 4 2.73 6.69 10.12
CA GLU A 4 2.87 5.25 10.19
C GLU A 4 2.90 4.72 8.77
N CYS A 5 3.89 3.89 8.46
CA CYS A 5 4.04 3.31 7.13
C CYS A 5 2.85 2.39 6.84
N ASN A 6 1.79 2.98 6.30
CA ASN A 6 0.50 2.36 6.17
C ASN A 6 0.55 1.33 5.04
N ASN A 7 0.28 0.06 5.34
CA ASN A 7 0.33 -1.01 4.34
C ASN A 7 -0.91 -1.04 3.41
N LYS A 8 -1.82 -0.06 3.50
CA LYS A 8 -3.00 0.04 2.61
C LYS A 8 -2.66 0.01 1.11
N PRO A 9 -1.65 0.77 0.59
CA PRO A 9 -1.28 0.72 -0.82
C PRO A 9 -0.80 -0.66 -1.24
N GLY A 10 0.04 -1.30 -0.42
CA GLY A 10 0.53 -2.64 -0.65
C GLY A 10 -0.60 -3.68 -0.69
N ARG A 11 -1.56 -3.61 0.23
CA ARG A 11 -2.76 -4.47 0.20
C ARG A 11 -3.59 -4.25 -1.06
N ARG A 12 -3.81 -3.00 -1.47
CA ARG A 12 -4.54 -2.70 -2.73
C ARG A 12 -3.81 -3.28 -3.94
N TRP A 13 -2.48 -3.21 -3.98
CA TRP A 13 -1.68 -3.77 -5.07
C TRP A 13 -1.72 -5.30 -5.09
N LEU A 14 -1.62 -5.95 -3.92
CA LEU A 14 -1.73 -7.41 -3.80
C LEU A 14 -3.08 -7.94 -4.31
N ARG A 15 -4.17 -7.18 -4.21
CA ARG A 15 -5.48 -7.54 -4.81
C ARG A 15 -5.46 -7.71 -6.32
N GLN A 16 -4.44 -7.18 -7.01
CA GLN A 16 -4.26 -7.30 -8.45
C GLN A 16 -3.37 -8.48 -8.84
N HIS A 17 -2.84 -9.22 -7.87
CA HIS A 17 -1.98 -10.37 -8.13
C HIS A 17 -2.75 -11.46 -8.91
N PRO A 18 -2.15 -12.13 -9.91
CA PRO A 18 -2.81 -13.18 -10.71
C PRO A 18 -3.50 -14.26 -9.87
N LYS A 19 -2.80 -14.76 -8.83
CA LYS A 19 -3.36 -15.69 -7.81
C LYS A 19 -4.69 -15.24 -7.18
N ILE A 20 -4.96 -13.92 -7.06
CA ILE A 20 -6.22 -13.38 -6.53
C ILE A 20 -7.28 -13.23 -7.63
N LEU A 21 -6.86 -12.82 -8.83
CA LEU A 21 -7.76 -12.68 -9.97
C LEU A 21 -8.32 -14.02 -10.43
N ASP A 22 -7.50 -15.07 -10.39
CA ASP A 22 -7.82 -16.43 -10.83
C ASP A 22 -8.29 -17.35 -9.69
N LEU A 23 -8.83 -16.78 -8.60
CA LEU A 23 -9.29 -17.59 -7.46
C LEU A 23 -10.45 -18.53 -7.86
N PRO A 24 -10.39 -19.83 -7.48
CA PRO A 24 -11.41 -20.82 -7.82
C PRO A 24 -12.63 -20.68 -6.90
N TRP A 25 -13.50 -19.72 -7.19
CA TRP A 25 -14.74 -19.50 -6.42
C TRP A 25 -15.76 -20.62 -6.62
N LYS A 26 -16.47 -21.00 -5.55
CA LYS A 26 -17.72 -21.79 -5.68
C LYS A 26 -18.82 -20.95 -6.33
N ALA A 27 -19.73 -21.59 -7.08
CA ALA A 27 -20.75 -20.90 -7.87
C ALA A 27 -21.72 -20.02 -7.06
N ASN A 28 -21.98 -20.37 -5.79
CA ASN A 28 -22.98 -19.70 -4.94
C ASN A 28 -22.44 -18.59 -4.03
N VAL A 29 -21.19 -18.17 -4.17
CA VAL A 29 -20.56 -17.18 -3.27
C VAL A 29 -20.96 -15.76 -3.66
N LYS A 30 -21.48 -14.99 -2.69
CA LYS A 30 -21.90 -13.59 -2.90
C LYS A 30 -20.70 -12.67 -3.00
N ARG A 31 -20.86 -11.54 -3.70
CA ARG A 31 -19.78 -10.54 -3.89
C ARG A 31 -19.17 -10.03 -2.57
N ALA A 32 -19.99 -9.85 -1.53
CA ALA A 32 -19.52 -9.38 -0.22
C ALA A 32 -18.58 -10.41 0.44
N GLU A 33 -18.95 -11.69 0.41
CA GLU A 33 -18.15 -12.81 0.92
C GLU A 33 -16.83 -12.92 0.15
N LYS A 34 -16.87 -12.77 -1.18
CA LYS A 34 -15.66 -12.72 -2.02
C LYS A 34 -14.70 -11.60 -1.58
N SER A 35 -15.20 -10.39 -1.36
CA SER A 35 -14.35 -9.27 -0.94
C SER A 35 -13.72 -9.52 0.43
N ASN A 36 -14.50 -10.02 1.39
CA ASN A 36 -14.00 -10.31 2.74
C ASN A 36 -12.91 -11.39 2.72
N ALA A 37 -13.11 -12.47 1.94
CA ALA A 37 -12.12 -13.53 1.80
C ALA A 37 -10.81 -13.02 1.17
N ILE A 38 -10.89 -12.16 0.14
CA ILE A 38 -9.72 -11.52 -0.46
C ILE A 38 -9.00 -10.62 0.55
N ASP A 39 -9.73 -9.79 1.28
CA ASP A 39 -9.13 -8.86 2.24
C ASP A 39 -8.44 -9.62 3.39
N GLN A 40 -9.00 -10.75 3.84
CA GLN A 40 -8.34 -11.66 4.79
C GLN A 40 -7.04 -12.25 4.23
N LEU A 41 -7.07 -12.82 3.01
CA LEU A 41 -5.91 -13.40 2.33
C LEU A 41 -4.74 -12.40 2.18
N VAL A 42 -5.07 -11.15 1.88
CA VAL A 42 -4.11 -10.06 1.64
C VAL A 42 -3.64 -9.40 2.94
N SER A 43 -4.46 -9.40 4.00
CA SER A 43 -4.15 -8.72 5.26
C SER A 43 -2.90 -9.24 5.97
N GLY A 44 -2.58 -10.52 5.79
CA GLY A 44 -1.47 -11.22 6.44
C GLY A 44 -1.69 -11.55 7.91
N ILE A 45 -2.88 -11.27 8.45
CA ILE A 45 -3.31 -11.63 9.80
C ILE A 45 -4.27 -12.80 9.61
N SER A 46 -3.83 -14.01 9.95
CA SER A 46 -4.61 -15.21 9.80
C SER A 46 -4.88 -15.80 11.17
N ASP A 47 -6.04 -15.48 11.75
CA ASP A 47 -6.53 -16.17 12.94
C ASP A 47 -7.38 -17.41 12.58
N ASP A 48 -7.85 -17.55 11.33
CA ASP A 48 -8.69 -18.69 10.89
C ASP A 48 -8.57 -18.99 9.38
N GLU A 49 -7.50 -19.69 8.95
CA GLU A 49 -7.34 -20.17 7.55
C GLU A 49 -8.49 -21.09 7.10
N GLU A 50 -9.15 -21.74 8.05
CA GLU A 50 -10.19 -22.73 7.80
C GLU A 50 -11.51 -22.08 7.38
N SER A 51 -11.78 -20.86 7.87
CA SER A 51 -13.05 -20.16 7.65
C SER A 51 -13.24 -19.69 6.21
N TRP A 52 -12.23 -19.04 5.61
CA TRP A 52 -12.32 -18.48 4.26
C TRP A 52 -12.06 -19.52 3.16
N ASN A 53 -11.35 -20.61 3.46
CA ASN A 53 -11.15 -21.70 2.49
C ASN A 53 -12.46 -22.41 2.10
N THR A 54 -13.52 -22.27 2.90
CA THR A 54 -14.84 -22.83 2.59
C THR A 54 -15.49 -22.24 1.33
N TYR A 55 -15.10 -21.02 0.92
CA TYR A 55 -15.64 -20.34 -0.26
C TYR A 55 -14.98 -20.77 -1.58
N PHE A 56 -13.83 -21.45 -1.51
CA PHE A 56 -13.04 -21.87 -2.65
C PHE A 56 -13.29 -23.34 -2.99
N SER A 57 -13.28 -23.66 -4.29
CA SER A 57 -13.42 -25.03 -4.80
C SER A 57 -12.17 -25.88 -4.51
N GLU A 58 -11.01 -25.22 -4.46
CA GLU A 58 -9.71 -25.81 -4.10
C GLU A 58 -9.09 -25.04 -2.94
N LYS A 59 -8.24 -25.70 -2.13
CA LYS A 59 -7.58 -25.03 -1.00
C LYS A 59 -6.55 -24.03 -1.53
N VAL A 60 -6.76 -22.74 -1.23
CA VAL A 60 -5.84 -21.68 -1.62
C VAL A 60 -4.87 -21.44 -0.47
N GLN A 61 -3.57 -21.44 -0.76
CA GLN A 61 -2.55 -21.12 0.24
C GLN A 61 -2.38 -19.60 0.36
N PRO A 62 -2.15 -19.07 1.57
CA PRO A 62 -1.80 -17.68 1.76
C PRO A 62 -0.52 -17.32 1.00
N PHE A 63 -0.31 -16.03 0.77
CA PHE A 63 0.93 -15.56 0.16
C PHE A 63 2.10 -15.73 1.11
N SER A 64 3.22 -16.26 0.60
CA SER A 64 4.48 -16.24 1.36
C SER A 64 4.99 -14.80 1.51
N ARG A 65 5.92 -14.60 2.44
CA ARG A 65 6.54 -13.28 2.63
C ARG A 65 7.32 -12.86 1.39
N GLU A 66 8.00 -13.80 0.75
CA GLU A 66 8.81 -13.59 -0.44
C GLU A 66 7.92 -13.21 -1.63
N GLU A 67 6.83 -13.96 -1.88
CA GLU A 67 5.86 -13.66 -2.94
C GLU A 67 5.28 -12.24 -2.79
N ARG A 68 4.96 -11.85 -1.56
CA ARG A 68 4.45 -10.50 -1.28
C ARG A 68 5.49 -9.43 -1.61
N GLN A 69 6.74 -9.64 -1.21
CA GLN A 69 7.81 -8.67 -1.44
C GLN A 69 8.13 -8.55 -2.94
N GLU A 70 8.18 -9.67 -3.65
CA GLU A 70 8.38 -9.68 -5.10
C GLU A 70 7.27 -8.92 -5.83
N TRP A 71 6.00 -9.20 -5.50
CA TRP A 71 4.88 -8.48 -6.11
C TRP A 71 4.89 -6.99 -5.79
N LEU A 72 5.17 -6.62 -4.53
CA LEU A 72 5.27 -5.22 -4.11
C LEU A 72 6.41 -4.48 -4.82
N SER A 73 7.52 -5.16 -5.12
CA SER A 73 8.65 -4.55 -5.85
C SER A 73 8.31 -4.14 -7.29
N GLN A 74 7.26 -4.73 -7.88
CA GLN A 74 6.79 -4.39 -9.23
C GLN A 74 5.91 -3.14 -9.27
N LEU A 75 5.48 -2.63 -8.11
CA LEU A 75 4.70 -1.41 -8.03
C LEU A 75 5.60 -0.21 -8.35
N THR A 76 5.28 0.53 -9.42
CA THR A 76 6.01 1.73 -9.83
C THR A 76 5.08 2.88 -10.17
N ASP A 77 5.66 4.07 -10.35
CA ASP A 77 4.97 5.29 -10.79
C ASP A 77 3.80 5.72 -9.88
N VAL A 78 3.90 5.41 -8.58
CA VAL A 78 2.91 5.83 -7.59
C VAL A 78 3.13 7.30 -7.25
N ILE A 79 2.02 8.00 -6.99
CA ILE A 79 1.99 9.41 -6.60
C ILE A 79 1.44 9.49 -5.19
N VAL A 80 2.08 10.28 -4.33
CA VAL A 80 1.59 10.59 -2.99
C VAL A 80 1.38 12.09 -2.85
N SER A 81 0.29 12.47 -2.19
CA SER A 81 0.01 13.84 -1.79
C SER A 81 -0.26 13.89 -0.30
N SER A 82 0.28 14.89 0.38
CA SER A 82 -0.05 15.19 1.77
C SER A 82 -0.76 16.55 1.87
N ASP A 83 -1.77 16.60 2.73
CA ASP A 83 -2.53 17.79 3.11
C ASP A 83 -1.73 18.74 4.01
N ALA A 84 -0.70 18.21 4.69
CA ALA A 84 0.23 18.91 5.55
C ALA A 84 1.69 18.67 5.11
N PHE A 85 2.63 19.37 5.74
CA PHE A 85 4.06 19.16 5.49
C PHE A 85 4.53 17.81 6.06
N PHE A 86 5.58 17.24 5.46
CA PHE A 86 6.25 16.07 6.01
C PHE A 86 7.19 16.48 7.15
N PRO A 87 7.02 15.96 8.38
CA PRO A 87 7.87 16.37 9.50
C PRO A 87 9.28 15.79 9.45
N PHE A 88 9.47 14.63 8.78
CA PHE A 88 10.72 13.87 8.76
C PHE A 88 10.92 13.13 7.42
N ARG A 89 12.16 12.70 7.13
CA ARG A 89 12.51 11.92 5.94
C ARG A 89 11.87 10.53 5.89
N ASP A 90 11.56 9.93 7.05
CA ASP A 90 11.01 8.57 7.17
C ASP A 90 9.74 8.36 6.33
N ASN A 91 8.98 9.43 6.11
CA ASN A 91 7.78 9.40 5.28
C ASN A 91 8.11 9.11 3.81
N ILE A 92 9.22 9.68 3.30
CA ILE A 92 9.73 9.47 1.94
C ILE A 92 10.35 8.08 1.81
N ASP A 93 11.13 7.67 2.83
CA ASP A 93 11.75 6.34 2.85
C ASP A 93 10.67 5.23 2.84
N CYS A 94 9.58 5.39 3.60
CA CYS A 94 8.42 4.51 3.52
C CYS A 94 7.72 4.58 2.16
N ALA A 95 7.48 5.78 1.61
CA ALA A 95 6.83 5.94 0.31
C ALA A 95 7.60 5.22 -0.81
N LYS A 96 8.94 5.19 -0.74
CA LYS A 96 9.79 4.47 -1.69
C LYS A 96 9.45 2.99 -1.78
N HIS A 97 9.14 2.36 -0.65
CA HIS A 97 8.82 0.92 -0.60
C HIS A 97 7.53 0.58 -1.35
N PHE A 98 6.68 1.57 -1.64
CA PHE A 98 5.45 1.42 -2.41
C PHE A 98 5.55 1.98 -3.83
N GLY A 99 6.77 2.11 -4.39
CA GLY A 99 6.93 2.52 -5.80
C GLY A 99 6.66 3.99 -6.07
N VAL A 100 6.66 4.83 -5.03
CA VAL A 100 6.38 6.27 -5.19
C VAL A 100 7.50 6.94 -5.98
N LYS A 101 7.10 7.75 -6.96
CA LYS A 101 7.98 8.52 -7.84
C LYS A 101 7.71 10.03 -7.77
N TYR A 102 6.49 10.41 -7.39
CA TYR A 102 6.08 11.80 -7.31
C TYR A 102 5.44 12.07 -5.94
N VAL A 103 5.89 13.15 -5.30
CA VAL A 103 5.46 13.56 -3.97
C VAL A 103 4.98 15.00 -4.03
N ALA A 104 3.78 15.28 -3.55
CA ALA A 104 3.26 16.63 -3.38
C ALA A 104 3.00 16.92 -1.90
N SER A 105 3.51 18.06 -1.41
CA SER A 105 3.22 18.54 -0.05
C SER A 105 3.17 20.06 -0.01
N PRO A 106 2.55 20.69 1.00
CA PRO A 106 2.56 22.13 1.16
C PRO A 106 3.96 22.70 1.41
N GLY A 107 4.88 21.91 1.98
CA GLY A 107 6.14 22.41 2.55
C GLY A 107 5.95 23.28 3.81
N GLY A 108 7.04 23.83 4.31
CA GLY A 108 7.09 24.65 5.52
C GLY A 108 7.45 23.87 6.79
N SER A 109 8.15 22.73 6.66
CA SER A 109 8.76 22.03 7.79
C SER A 109 10.12 22.66 8.12
N THR A 110 10.50 22.67 9.39
CA THR A 110 11.89 23.03 9.78
C THR A 110 12.92 22.03 9.21
N ARG A 111 12.47 20.84 8.81
CA ARG A 111 13.30 19.76 8.24
C ARG A 111 13.01 19.48 6.77
N ASP A 112 12.53 20.47 6.02
CA ASP A 112 12.26 20.28 4.59
C ASP A 112 13.52 19.90 3.80
N GLU A 113 14.70 20.38 4.19
CA GLU A 113 15.98 20.00 3.56
C GLU A 113 16.22 18.48 3.62
N ASP A 114 15.98 17.85 4.77
CA ASP A 114 16.11 16.39 4.94
C ASP A 114 15.14 15.63 4.02
N VAL A 115 13.93 16.16 3.84
CA VAL A 115 12.88 15.57 2.99
C VAL A 115 13.24 15.72 1.51
N ILE A 116 13.72 16.90 1.10
CA ILE A 116 14.20 17.17 -0.27
C ILE A 116 15.38 16.25 -0.59
N GLN A 117 16.34 16.12 0.33
CA GLN A 117 17.48 15.24 0.17
C GLN A 117 17.04 13.78 0.01
N ALA A 118 16.13 13.29 0.85
CA ALA A 118 15.61 11.93 0.73
C ALA A 118 14.91 11.70 -0.63
N CYS A 119 14.11 12.66 -1.11
CA CYS A 119 13.51 12.56 -2.44
C CYS A 119 14.58 12.47 -3.54
N ASN A 120 15.63 13.29 -3.48
CA ASN A 120 16.74 13.26 -4.43
C ASN A 120 17.52 11.93 -4.39
N GLU A 121 17.82 11.41 -3.19
CA GLU A 121 18.47 10.12 -2.99
C GLU A 121 17.68 8.97 -3.64
N HIS A 122 16.35 9.03 -3.56
CA HIS A 122 15.46 8.00 -4.11
C HIS A 122 15.04 8.21 -5.57
N GLY A 123 15.50 9.31 -6.19
CA GLY A 123 15.12 9.70 -7.55
C GLY A 123 13.64 10.09 -7.70
N MET A 124 13.05 10.65 -6.65
CA MET A 124 11.67 11.11 -6.63
C MET A 124 11.56 12.60 -6.95
N VAL A 125 10.46 12.98 -7.61
CA VAL A 125 10.11 14.38 -7.83
C VAL A 125 9.28 14.88 -6.65
N LEU A 126 9.75 15.92 -5.97
CA LEU A 126 9.02 16.59 -4.89
C LEU A 126 8.47 17.95 -5.37
N ILE A 127 7.20 18.19 -5.09
CA ILE A 127 6.50 19.44 -5.40
C ILE A 127 6.02 20.08 -4.09
N HIS A 128 6.51 21.29 -3.81
CA HIS A 128 5.98 22.12 -2.73
C HIS A 128 4.85 23.02 -3.25
N THR A 129 3.65 22.82 -2.74
CA THR A 129 2.44 23.51 -3.22
C THR A 129 2.14 24.82 -2.50
N GLY A 130 2.66 25.00 -1.28
CA GLY A 130 2.33 26.15 -0.42
C GLY A 130 0.89 26.18 0.12
N LEU A 131 0.08 25.15 -0.18
CA LEU A 131 -1.34 25.09 0.17
C LEU A 131 -1.61 23.92 1.12
N ARG A 132 -2.07 24.21 2.34
CA ARG A 132 -2.54 23.18 3.29
C ARG A 132 -4.01 22.86 3.06
N LEU A 133 -4.37 21.58 3.16
CA LEU A 133 -5.72 21.07 2.83
C LEU A 133 -6.40 20.43 4.05
N PHE A 134 -6.38 21.12 5.20
CA PHE A 134 -7.07 20.63 6.38
C PHE A 134 -8.59 20.61 6.17
N HIS A 135 -9.23 19.53 6.62
CA HIS A 135 -10.66 19.37 6.63
C HIS A 135 -11.08 18.81 7.99
N HIS A 136 -12.11 19.39 8.60
CA HIS A 136 -12.59 19.10 9.96
C HIS A 136 -13.96 18.43 9.92
#